data_AF-A0A9W9MEB9-F1
#
_entry.id   AF-A0A9W9MEB9-F1
#
_cell.length_a   1.000
_cell.length_b   1.000
_cell.length_c   1.000
_cell.angle_alpha   90.00
_cell.angle_beta   90.00
_cell.angle_gamma   90.00
#
_symmetry.space_group_name_H-M   'P 1'
#
loop_
_entity.id
_entity.type
_entity.pdbx_description
1 polymer ?
#
loop_
_entity_poly.entity_id
_entity_poly.type
_entity_poly.pdbx_seq_one_letter_code
_entity_poly.pdbx_strand_id
1 'polypeptide(L)'
;MSPIDAANNRIRTALQSDATTKDAQVAGIGTTKTGYVIRFKNAESAEMACNNAEWLHKLGNNTKLVKARFGVVVHRTPTEESDLETGRI
;
A
#
# COMPACT_ATOMS: atom_id res chain seq x y z
N MET A 1 -15.90 -11.90 -5.42
CA MET A 1 -14.81 -11.00 -4.99
C MET A 1 -14.32 -11.49 -3.64
N SER A 2 -13.02 -11.74 -3.47
CA SER A 2 -12.49 -12.17 -2.18
C SER A 2 -12.64 -11.03 -1.15
N PRO A 3 -12.75 -11.32 0.16
CA PRO A 3 -12.73 -10.28 1.19
C PRO A 3 -11.55 -9.31 1.06
N ILE A 4 -10.39 -9.78 0.59
CA ILE A 4 -9.21 -8.94 0.36
C ILE A 4 -9.38 -8.04 -0.87
N ASP A 5 -10.01 -8.52 -1.94
CA ASP A 5 -10.30 -7.70 -3.12
C ASP A 5 -11.30 -6.58 -2.79
N ALA A 6 -12.29 -6.88 -1.94
CA ALA A 6 -13.23 -5.89 -1.41
C ALA A 6 -12.53 -4.80 -0.60
N ALA A 7 -11.61 -5.18 0.28
CA ALA A 7 -10.79 -4.23 1.01
C ALA A 7 -9.92 -3.38 0.07
N ASN A 8 -9.30 -4.02 -0.93
CA ASN A 8 -8.44 -3.36 -1.91
C ASN A 8 -9.18 -2.28 -2.69
N ASN A 9 -10.34 -2.63 -3.23
CA ASN A 9 -11.15 -1.68 -3.99
C ASN A 9 -11.64 -0.55 -3.08
N ARG A 10 -12.13 -0.86 -1.88
CA ARG A 10 -12.63 0.15 -0.95
C ARG A 10 -11.56 1.17 -0.55
N ILE A 11 -10.34 0.71 -0.24
CA ILE A 11 -9.22 1.58 0.14
C ILE A 11 -8.76 2.43 -1.05
N ARG A 12 -8.66 1.84 -2.25
CA ARG A 12 -8.30 2.61 -3.46
C ARG A 12 -9.35 3.66 -3.80
N THR A 13 -10.63 3.31 -3.74
CA THR A 13 -11.73 4.26 -3.96
C THR A 13 -11.71 5.38 -2.91
N ALA A 14 -11.43 5.07 -1.65
CA ALA A 14 -11.29 6.08 -0.61
C ALA A 14 -10.15 7.06 -0.92
N LEU A 15 -8.95 6.56 -1.23
CA LEU A 15 -7.79 7.38 -1.62
C LEU A 15 -8.09 8.25 -2.87
N GLN A 16 -8.78 7.69 -3.85
CA GLN A 16 -9.16 8.39 -5.09
C GLN A 16 -10.29 9.41 -4.90
N SER A 17 -11.03 9.34 -3.79
CA SER A 17 -12.14 10.27 -3.53
C SER A 17 -11.69 11.64 -3.02
N ASP A 18 -10.43 11.76 -2.60
CA ASP A 18 -9.84 13.01 -2.14
C ASP A 18 -8.81 13.52 -3.17
N ALA A 19 -8.92 14.80 -3.53
CA ALA A 19 -8.04 15.42 -4.52
C ALA A 19 -6.56 15.39 -4.12
N THR A 20 -6.28 15.37 -2.81
CA THR A 20 -4.92 15.37 -2.26
C THR A 20 -4.30 13.97 -2.20
N THR A 21 -5.10 12.90 -2.23
CA THR A 21 -4.59 11.51 -2.15
C THR A 21 -4.85 10.66 -3.39
N LYS A 22 -5.52 11.21 -4.41
CA LYS A 22 -5.87 10.48 -5.64
C LYS A 22 -4.67 9.92 -6.41
N ASP A 23 -3.51 10.57 -6.28
CA ASP A 23 -2.28 10.19 -6.97
C ASP A 23 -1.41 9.22 -6.13
N ALA A 24 -1.85 8.88 -4.91
CA ALA A 24 -1.13 7.96 -4.03
C ALA A 24 -1.12 6.55 -4.61
N GLN A 25 0.09 6.03 -4.85
CA GLN A 25 0.29 4.74 -5.48
C GLN A 25 0.38 3.61 -4.44
N VAL A 26 -0.57 2.68 -4.51
CA VAL A 26 -0.64 1.51 -3.62
C VAL A 26 0.01 0.29 -4.28
N ALA A 27 1.04 -0.27 -3.64
CA ALA A 27 1.71 -1.50 -4.06
C ALA A 27 0.96 -2.76 -3.59
N GLY A 28 0.32 -2.71 -2.43
CA GLY A 28 -0.44 -3.83 -1.89
C GLY A 28 -1.19 -3.47 -0.62
N ILE A 29 -2.21 -4.25 -0.30
CA ILE A 29 -3.03 -4.09 0.89
C ILE A 29 -3.19 -5.47 1.51
N GLY A 30 -2.85 -5.57 2.79
CA GLY A 30 -3.12 -6.72 3.63
C GLY A 30 -4.24 -6.42 4.61
N THR A 31 -4.97 -7.44 5.02
CA THR A 31 -5.90 -7.38 6.14
C THR A 31 -5.23 -7.94 7.39
N THR A 32 -5.57 -7.40 8.55
CA THR A 32 -5.20 -7.94 9.86
C THR A 32 -6.48 -8.19 10.64
N LYS A 33 -6.36 -8.84 11.81
CA LYS A 33 -7.51 -9.05 12.71
C LYS A 33 -8.21 -7.74 13.10
N THR A 34 -7.47 -6.63 13.12
CA THR A 34 -7.95 -5.34 13.65
C THR A 34 -7.97 -4.22 12.62
N GLY A 35 -7.64 -4.47 11.35
CA GLY A 35 -7.63 -3.43 10.34
C GLY A 35 -6.91 -3.82 9.05
N TYR A 36 -6.23 -2.84 8.46
CA TYR A 36 -5.57 -2.97 7.16
C TYR A 36 -4.11 -2.52 7.26
N VAL A 37 -3.25 -3.13 6.47
CA VAL A 37 -1.86 -2.69 6.26
C VAL A 37 -1.72 -2.32 4.79
N ILE A 38 -1.37 -1.07 4.53
CA ILE A 38 -1.21 -0.54 3.17
C ILE A 38 0.28 -0.38 2.90
N ARG A 39 0.75 -1.03 1.83
CA ARG A 39 2.09 -0.81 1.29
C ARG A 39 1.95 0.16 0.11
N PHE A 40 2.53 1.34 0.24
CA PHE A 40 2.65 2.29 -0.87
C PHE A 40 3.85 1.95 -1.75
N LYS A 41 3.82 2.37 -3.03
CA LYS A 41 4.93 2.15 -3.95
C LYS A 41 6.15 3.01 -3.62
N ASN A 42 5.93 4.23 -3.11
CA ASN A 42 6.99 5.18 -2.78
C ASN A 42 6.64 5.95 -1.49
N ALA A 43 7.65 6.61 -0.92
CA ALA A 43 7.51 7.38 0.32
C ALA A 43 6.54 8.56 0.15
N GLU A 44 6.59 9.25 -0.99
CA GLU A 44 5.70 10.38 -1.31
C GLU A 44 4.21 9.99 -1.23
N SER A 45 3.82 8.85 -1.80
CA SER A 45 2.45 8.34 -1.71
C SER A 45 2.05 8.02 -0.27
N ALA A 46 2.99 7.49 0.52
CA ALA A 46 2.75 7.20 1.93
C ALA A 46 2.56 8.50 2.73
N GLU A 47 3.43 9.48 2.53
CA GLU A 47 3.35 10.80 3.17
C GLU A 47 2.07 11.53 2.78
N MET A 48 1.73 11.55 1.50
CA MET A 48 0.49 12.11 0.98
C MET A 48 -0.75 11.52 1.66
N ALA A 49 -0.83 10.19 1.74
CA ALA A 49 -1.95 9.50 2.39
C ALA A 49 -1.96 9.67 3.91
N CYS A 50 -0.79 9.81 4.55
CA CYS A 50 -0.68 9.99 6.00
C CYS A 50 -0.99 11.43 6.44
N ASN A 51 -0.55 12.43 5.67
CA ASN A 51 -0.73 13.84 5.97
C ASN A 51 -2.15 14.32 5.68
N ASN A 52 -2.83 13.71 4.71
CA ASN A 52 -4.20 14.05 4.32
C ASN A 52 -5.16 12.91 4.69
N ALA A 53 -5.43 12.73 5.97
CA ALA A 53 -6.15 11.55 6.49
C ALA A 53 -7.69 11.54 6.24
N GLU A 54 -8.24 12.52 5.52
CA GLU A 54 -9.69 12.67 5.29
C GLU A 54 -10.31 11.48 4.53
N TRP A 55 -9.54 10.83 3.65
CA TRP A 55 -9.99 9.63 2.94
C TRP A 55 -10.37 8.47 3.89
N LEU A 56 -9.84 8.44 5.13
CA LEU A 56 -10.20 7.42 6.13
C LEU A 56 -11.67 7.49 6.53
N HIS A 57 -12.32 8.67 6.46
CA HIS A 57 -13.74 8.81 6.75
C HIS A 57 -14.60 7.97 5.79
N LYS A 58 -14.14 7.73 4.56
CA LYS A 58 -14.82 6.88 3.56
C LYS A 58 -14.74 5.39 3.92
N LEU A 59 -13.80 5.00 4.77
CA LEU A 59 -13.71 3.64 5.31
C LEU A 59 -14.66 3.39 6.48
N GLY A 60 -15.30 4.43 7.04
CA GLY A 60 -16.24 4.31 8.14
C GLY A 60 -15.63 3.68 9.40
N ASN A 61 -16.47 3.22 10.32
CA ASN A 61 -16.08 2.52 11.56
C ASN A 61 -15.02 3.23 12.41
N ASN A 62 -14.96 4.56 12.35
CA ASN A 62 -13.91 5.36 13.00
C ASN A 62 -12.50 4.84 12.67
N THR A 63 -12.29 4.42 11.41
CA THR A 63 -10.97 4.01 10.93
C THR A 63 -9.98 5.14 11.13
N LYS A 64 -8.84 4.83 11.75
CA LYS A 64 -7.78 5.80 12.05
C LYS A 64 -6.45 5.27 11.56
N LEU A 65 -5.59 6.19 11.16
CA LEU A 65 -4.20 5.86 10.89
C LEU A 65 -3.50 5.56 12.21
N VAL A 66 -2.77 4.44 12.25
CA VAL A 66 -1.91 4.08 13.37
C VAL A 66 -0.51 3.87 12.84
N LYS A 67 0.48 4.50 13.48
CA LYS A 67 1.88 4.23 13.19
C LYS A 67 2.18 2.78 13.59
N ALA A 68 2.64 1.98 12.63
CA ALA A 68 3.06 0.61 12.91
C ALA A 68 4.17 0.63 13.98
N ARG A 69 3.96 -0.09 15.09
CA ARG A 69 4.96 -0.20 16.17
C ARG A 69 6.18 -1.04 15.78
N PHE A 70 6.01 -1.93 14.81
CA PHE A 70 7.05 -2.84 14.33
C PHE A 70 7.08 -2.79 12.81
N GLY A 71 7.96 -1.94 12.26
CA GLY A 71 8.20 -1.88 10.83
C GLY A 71 9.30 -2.86 10.44
N VAL A 72 8.96 -4.13 10.19
CA VAL A 72 9.89 -5.05 9.53
C VAL A 72 9.55 -5.05 8.05
N VAL A 73 10.33 -4.32 7.26
CA VAL A 73 10.22 -4.35 5.79
C VAL A 73 11.34 -5.26 5.27
N VAL A 74 10.98 -6.47 4.85
CA VAL A 74 11.91 -7.35 4.13
C VAL A 74 11.88 -6.94 2.67
N HIS A 75 12.92 -6.23 2.22
CA HIS A 75 13.16 -6.03 0.80
C HIS A 75 13.84 -7.30 0.27
N ARG A 76 13.14 -8.09 -0.54
CA ARG A 76 13.85 -8.94 -1.50
C ARG A 76 14.37 -7.98 -2.56
N THR A 77 15.61 -7.52 -2.43
CA THR A 77 16.30 -6.83 -3.52
C THR A 77 16.15 -7.73 -4.74
N PRO A 78 15.61 -7.25 -5.88
CA PRO A 78 15.76 -7.98 -7.12
C PRO A 78 17.27 -8.03 -7.34
N THR A 79 17.89 -9.19 -7.11
CA THR A 79 19.14 -9.46 -7.80
C THR A 79 18.73 -9.43 -9.26
N GLU A 80 19.17 -8.42 -10.00
CA GLU A 80 19.17 -8.50 -11.45
C GLU A 80 19.84 -9.85 -11.75
N GLU A 81 19.08 -10.79 -12.29
CA GLU A 81 19.66 -11.95 -12.93
C GLU A 81 20.43 -11.37 -14.12
N SER A 82 21.69 -11.01 -13.89
CA SER A 82 22.58 -10.61 -14.96
C SER A 82 22.66 -11.80 -15.91
N ASP A 83 22.16 -11.61 -17.12
CA ASP A 83 22.30 -12.53 -18.24
C ASP A 83 23.74 -13.06 -18.30
N LEU A 84 23.91 -14.35 -18.00
CA LEU A 84 25.10 -15.09 -18.38
C LEU A 84 24.79 -15.85 -19.66
N GLU A 85 24.47 -15.13 -20.73
CA GLU A 85 24.75 -15.66 -22.06
C GLU A 85 26.20 -15.34 -22.39
N THR A 86 27.11 -16.29 -22.12
CA THR A 86 28.30 -16.49 -22.96
C THR A 86 28.89 -17.88 -22.72
N GLY A 87 28.90 -18.71 -23.76
CA GLY A 87 29.97 -19.70 -23.96
C GLY A 87 29.52 -21.12 -24.29
N ARG A 88 29.34 -21.38 -25.59
CA ARG A 88 29.52 -22.71 -26.18
C ARG A 88 30.78 -23.39 -25.61
N ILE A 89 30.66 -24.67 -25.23
CA ILE A 89 31.46 -25.80 -25.74
C ILE A 89 30.69 -27.10 -25.53
#